data_AF-L8TTW0-F1
#
_entry.id   AF-L8TTW0-F1
#
_cell.length_a   1.000
_cell.length_b   1.000
_cell.length_c   1.000
_cell.angle_alpha   90.00
_cell.angle_beta   90.00
_cell.angle_gamma   90.00
#
_symmetry.space_group_name_H-M   'P 1'
#
loop_
_entity.id
_entity.type
_entity.pdbx_description
1 polymer ?
#
loop_
_entity_poly.entity_id
_entity_poly.type
_entity_poly.pdbx_seq_one_letter_code
_entity_poly.pdbx_strand_id
1 'polypeptide(L)'
;MLAGWGAALLVYTLFRHKAPHAAALWGVAFFATFPVSAVLQVPYAEPLSLLLLAGALLLVVRRQYLWAVPVVVLLCLSRPVGVPFALMLGLVIVFRFLQRFPLSGGLRGAGSRVDAGEAHSIRDLISLAVLTAVAGVSALAWPAAAWAATGDFQAYTKTETAWRGHDLVPFKPWFDAGVDLFGPVLGLLAPFVFVALFGLMLFLPPVVRLGVELRLWCACYMGYLVAFLHPQTSTFRMLLPLFPLALGAVLLSRSRAYRGTVVTMFLLLQIVWIVWLWAWAQLPGGGDYPP
;
A
#
# COMPACT_ATOMS: atom_id res chain seq x y z
N MET A 1 -10.78 -3.04 -16.77
CA MET A 1 -11.68 -1.88 -16.57
C MET A 1 -12.67 -2.03 -15.41
N LEU A 2 -13.57 -3.05 -15.38
CA LEU A 2 -14.59 -3.18 -14.31
C LEU A 2 -14.01 -3.17 -12.89
N ALA A 3 -12.92 -3.90 -12.66
CA ALA A 3 -12.26 -3.92 -11.35
C ALA A 3 -11.71 -2.55 -10.93
N GLY A 4 -11.23 -1.73 -11.88
CA GLY A 4 -10.78 -0.36 -11.60
C GLY A 4 -11.92 0.56 -11.14
N TRP A 5 -13.08 0.47 -11.79
CA TRP A 5 -14.30 1.18 -11.37
C TRP A 5 -14.76 0.72 -9.98
N GLY A 6 -14.81 -0.60 -9.76
CA GLY A 6 -15.15 -1.15 -8.45
C GLY A 6 -14.17 -0.71 -7.35
N ALA A 7 -12.87 -0.67 -7.67
CA ALA A 7 -11.86 -0.18 -6.74
C ALA A 7 -12.12 1.28 -6.37
N ALA A 8 -12.39 2.17 -7.33
CA ALA A 8 -12.73 3.56 -7.06
C ALA A 8 -13.98 3.70 -6.16
N LEU A 9 -15.00 2.87 -6.36
CA LEU A 9 -16.20 2.84 -5.50
C LEU A 9 -15.90 2.35 -4.07
N LEU A 10 -15.07 1.32 -3.92
CA LEU A 10 -14.66 0.83 -2.59
C LEU A 10 -13.73 1.81 -1.88
N VAL A 11 -12.83 2.47 -2.60
CA VAL A 11 -12.00 3.57 -2.07
C VAL A 11 -12.89 4.73 -1.61
N TYR A 12 -13.89 5.12 -2.41
CA TYR A 12 -14.86 6.15 -2.02
C TYR A 12 -15.59 5.78 -0.73
N THR A 13 -16.16 4.57 -0.66
CA THR A 13 -16.91 4.11 0.52
C THR A 13 -16.01 4.01 1.74
N LEU A 14 -14.76 3.55 1.60
CA LEU A 14 -13.75 3.57 2.66
C LEU A 14 -13.47 5.00 3.14
N PHE A 15 -13.24 5.94 2.22
CA PHE A 15 -12.98 7.34 2.58
C PHE A 15 -14.17 8.01 3.27
N ARG A 16 -15.41 7.63 2.95
CA ARG A 16 -16.60 8.13 3.65
C ARG A 16 -16.66 7.77 5.13
N HIS A 17 -15.94 6.72 5.58
CA HIS A 17 -15.83 6.40 7.01
C HIS A 17 -14.84 7.30 7.74
N LYS A 18 -13.95 7.98 7.02
CA LYS A 18 -12.89 8.81 7.61
C LYS A 18 -13.07 10.30 7.32
N ALA A 19 -13.88 10.67 6.33
CA ALA A 19 -14.06 12.06 5.92
C ALA A 19 -15.46 12.36 5.34
N PRO A 20 -15.89 13.65 5.36
CA PRO A 20 -17.12 14.10 4.71
C PRO A 20 -17.15 13.82 3.20
N HIS A 21 -18.35 13.84 2.61
CA HIS A 21 -18.59 13.46 1.22
C HIS A 21 -17.65 14.17 0.23
N ALA A 22 -17.55 15.49 0.33
CA ALA A 22 -16.69 16.26 -0.57
C ALA A 22 -15.22 15.86 -0.47
N ALA A 23 -14.69 15.62 0.73
CA ALA A 23 -13.29 15.20 0.91
C ALA A 23 -13.06 13.77 0.37
N ALA A 24 -14.02 12.86 0.55
CA ALA A 24 -13.95 11.52 -0.01
C ALA A 24 -13.94 11.53 -1.54
N LEU A 25 -14.79 12.36 -2.18
CA LEU A 25 -14.79 12.52 -3.64
C LEU A 25 -13.45 13.07 -4.15
N TRP A 26 -12.88 14.08 -3.48
CA TRP A 26 -11.55 14.58 -3.85
C TRP A 26 -10.46 13.53 -3.65
N GLY A 27 -10.55 12.68 -2.62
CA GLY A 27 -9.60 11.59 -2.42
C GLY A 27 -9.67 10.56 -3.55
N VAL A 28 -10.88 10.25 -4.01
CA VAL A 28 -11.09 9.36 -5.15
C VAL A 28 -10.62 10.01 -6.44
N ALA A 29 -10.83 11.31 -6.63
CA ALA A 29 -10.26 12.04 -7.77
C ALA A 29 -8.73 11.93 -7.76
N PHE A 30 -8.06 12.18 -6.62
CA PHE A 30 -6.60 12.05 -6.51
C PHE A 30 -6.12 10.62 -6.81
N PHE A 31 -6.86 9.60 -6.35
CA PHE A 31 -6.57 8.20 -6.68
C PHE A 31 -6.76 7.89 -8.17
N ALA A 32 -7.87 8.33 -8.75
CA ALA A 32 -8.24 8.06 -10.13
C ALA A 32 -7.37 8.83 -11.14
N THR A 33 -6.82 9.97 -10.74
CA THR A 33 -5.90 10.76 -11.58
C THR A 33 -4.45 10.59 -11.21
N PHE A 34 -4.11 9.73 -10.24
CA PHE A 34 -2.71 9.48 -9.83
C PHE A 34 -1.84 9.16 -11.05
N PRO A 35 -0.55 9.56 -11.12
CA PRO A 35 0.23 9.51 -12.36
C PRO A 35 0.23 8.14 -13.07
N VAL A 36 0.14 7.03 -12.33
CA VAL A 36 0.12 5.68 -12.92
C VAL A 36 -1.27 5.07 -13.00
N SER A 37 -2.35 5.83 -12.77
CA SER A 37 -3.73 5.32 -12.71
C SER A 37 -4.23 4.78 -14.05
N ALA A 38 -3.54 5.06 -15.17
CA ALA A 38 -3.83 4.47 -16.47
C ALA A 38 -3.87 2.93 -16.42
N VAL A 39 -3.06 2.30 -15.54
CA VAL A 39 -3.08 0.84 -15.36
C VAL A 39 -4.41 0.29 -14.86
N LEU A 40 -5.26 1.13 -14.25
CA LEU A 40 -6.62 0.75 -13.82
C LEU A 40 -7.55 0.41 -15.00
N GLN A 41 -7.17 0.82 -16.21
CA GLN A 41 -7.96 0.70 -17.42
C GLN A 41 -7.48 -0.44 -18.34
N VAL A 42 -6.34 -1.05 -18.04
CA VAL A 42 -5.64 -2.04 -18.89
C VAL A 42 -5.70 -3.42 -18.21
N PRO A 43 -5.55 -4.56 -18.92
CA PRO A 43 -5.55 -5.91 -18.35
C PRO A 43 -4.31 -6.24 -17.51
N TYR A 44 -4.06 -5.42 -16.50
CA TYR A 44 -3.09 -5.63 -15.45
C TYR A 44 -3.74 -6.27 -14.23
N ALA A 45 -2.94 -6.81 -13.31
CA ALA A 45 -3.44 -7.40 -12.06
C ALA A 45 -3.73 -6.32 -10.98
N GLU A 46 -3.13 -5.14 -11.09
CA GLU A 46 -3.32 -4.00 -10.19
C GLU A 46 -4.79 -3.63 -9.93
N PRO A 47 -5.69 -3.51 -10.92
CA PRO A 47 -7.07 -3.08 -10.68
C PRO A 47 -7.84 -4.10 -9.82
N LEU A 48 -7.64 -5.40 -10.05
CA LEU A 48 -8.26 -6.46 -9.24
C LEU A 48 -7.68 -6.47 -7.82
N SER A 49 -6.35 -6.36 -7.70
CA SER A 49 -5.68 -6.31 -6.40
C SER A 49 -6.14 -5.09 -5.58
N LEU A 50 -6.27 -3.91 -6.20
CA LEU A 50 -6.75 -2.70 -5.53
C LEU A 50 -8.23 -2.78 -5.13
N LEU A 51 -9.08 -3.41 -5.96
CA LEU A 51 -10.47 -3.70 -5.61
C LEU A 51 -10.52 -4.55 -4.33
N LEU A 52 -9.81 -5.67 -4.32
CA LEU A 52 -9.78 -6.61 -3.20
C LEU A 52 -9.16 -5.96 -1.96
N LEU A 53 -8.09 -5.18 -2.11
CA LEU A 53 -7.45 -4.45 -1.02
C LEU A 53 -8.37 -3.40 -0.42
N ALA A 54 -9.01 -2.57 -1.24
CA ALA A 54 -9.95 -1.55 -0.77
C ALA A 54 -11.14 -2.20 -0.05
N GLY A 55 -11.64 -3.32 -0.57
CA GLY A 55 -12.67 -4.13 0.08
C GLY A 55 -12.21 -4.72 1.42
N ALA A 56 -11.02 -5.30 1.48
CA ALA A 56 -10.46 -5.87 2.70
C ALA A 56 -10.25 -4.78 3.77
N LEU A 57 -9.66 -3.64 3.41
CA LEU A 57 -9.50 -2.50 4.32
C LEU A 57 -10.84 -1.93 4.79
N LEU A 58 -11.85 -1.84 3.91
CA LEU A 58 -13.20 -1.43 4.27
C LEU A 58 -13.83 -2.37 5.29
N LEU A 59 -13.73 -3.68 5.09
CA LEU A 59 -14.25 -4.68 6.02
C LEU A 59 -13.51 -4.65 7.36
N VAL A 60 -12.19 -4.46 7.35
CA VAL A 60 -11.37 -4.29 8.56
C VAL A 60 -11.77 -3.03 9.33
N VAL A 61 -11.95 -1.89 8.65
CA VAL A 61 -12.40 -0.64 9.27
C VAL A 61 -13.83 -0.77 9.84
N ARG A 62 -14.69 -1.55 9.19
CA ARG A 62 -16.05 -1.88 9.67
C ARG A 62 -16.07 -2.97 10.75
N ARG A 63 -14.91 -3.51 11.15
CA ARG A 63 -14.78 -4.65 12.09
C ARG A 63 -15.49 -5.93 11.62
N GLN A 64 -15.72 -6.08 10.32
CA GLN A 64 -16.34 -7.25 9.70
C GLN A 64 -15.28 -8.29 9.32
N TYR A 65 -14.46 -8.72 10.29
CA TYR A 65 -13.24 -9.51 10.04
C TYR A 65 -13.50 -10.87 9.37
N LEU A 66 -14.58 -11.56 9.75
CA LEU A 66 -14.92 -12.85 9.14
C LEU A 66 -15.33 -12.71 7.67
N TRP A 67 -16.02 -11.63 7.31
CA TRP A 67 -16.35 -11.34 5.91
C TRP A 67 -15.11 -10.92 5.10
N ALA A 68 -14.07 -10.40 5.75
CA ALA A 68 -12.81 -10.08 5.09
C ALA A 68 -12.02 -11.34 4.68
N VAL A 69 -12.26 -12.49 5.31
CA VAL A 69 -11.54 -13.75 5.05
C VAL A 69 -11.51 -14.12 3.55
N PRO A 70 -12.64 -14.31 2.85
CA PRO A 70 -12.60 -14.67 1.43
C PRO A 70 -11.95 -13.59 0.56
N VAL A 71 -12.14 -12.31 0.91
CA VAL A 71 -11.56 -11.19 0.17
C VAL A 71 -10.04 -11.17 0.30
N VAL A 72 -9.52 -11.43 1.50
CA VAL A 72 -8.07 -11.48 1.78
C VAL A 72 -7.42 -12.70 1.15
N VAL A 73 -8.07 -13.86 1.14
CA VAL A 73 -7.57 -15.03 0.42
C VAL A 73 -7.38 -14.70 -1.06
N LEU A 74 -8.41 -14.14 -1.71
CA LEU A 74 -8.33 -13.72 -3.11
C LEU A 74 -7.28 -12.62 -3.32
N LEU A 75 -7.15 -11.69 -2.38
CA LEU A 75 -6.13 -10.64 -2.43
C LEU A 75 -4.71 -11.22 -2.47
N CYS A 76 -4.41 -12.15 -1.56
CA CYS A 76 -3.10 -12.83 -1.49
C CYS A 76 -2.82 -13.66 -2.75
N LEU A 77 -3.84 -14.25 -3.37
CA LEU A 77 -3.70 -14.96 -4.64
C LEU A 77 -3.50 -14.01 -5.82
N SER A 78 -4.04 -12.79 -5.76
CA SER A 78 -3.91 -11.81 -6.85
C SER A 78 -2.51 -11.23 -6.98
N ARG A 79 -1.84 -10.96 -5.84
CA ARG A 79 -0.51 -10.34 -5.75
C ARG A 79 0.16 -10.61 -4.41
N PRO A 80 1.50 -10.46 -4.31
CA PRO A 80 2.27 -10.65 -3.07
C PRO A 80 2.08 -9.49 -2.06
N VAL A 81 0.84 -9.08 -1.82
CA VAL A 81 0.46 -8.06 -0.83
C VAL A 81 -0.04 -8.68 0.49
N GLY A 82 -0.12 -10.02 0.54
CA GLY A 82 -0.57 -10.76 1.73
C GLY A 82 0.33 -10.58 2.95
N VAL A 83 1.65 -10.59 2.74
CA VAL A 83 2.65 -10.42 3.82
C VAL A 83 2.48 -9.08 4.55
N PRO A 84 2.50 -7.91 3.86
CA PRO A 84 2.29 -6.63 4.55
C PRO A 84 0.88 -6.51 5.15
N PHE A 85 -0.13 -7.16 4.56
CA PHE A 85 -1.50 -7.15 5.10
C PHE A 85 -1.58 -7.93 6.42
N ALA A 86 -1.01 -9.13 6.49
CA ALA A 86 -0.95 -9.94 7.70
C ALA A 86 -0.17 -9.22 8.82
N LEU A 87 0.96 -8.61 8.47
CA LEU A 87 1.74 -7.80 9.42
C LEU A 87 0.91 -6.61 9.95
N MET A 88 0.20 -5.90 9.08
CA MET A 88 -0.69 -4.81 9.47
C MET A 88 -1.76 -5.29 10.48
N LEU A 89 -2.44 -6.41 10.21
CA LEU A 89 -3.45 -6.95 11.13
C LEU A 89 -2.84 -7.35 12.48
N GLY A 90 -1.67 -8.01 12.47
CA GLY A 90 -0.94 -8.36 13.69
C GLY A 90 -0.58 -7.13 14.52
N LEU A 91 -0.10 -6.06 13.89
CA LEU A 91 0.17 -4.79 14.57
C LEU A 91 -1.10 -4.11 15.08
N VAL A 92 -2.24 -4.24 14.39
CA VAL A 92 -3.53 -3.79 14.92
C VAL A 92 -3.89 -4.56 16.19
N ILE A 93 -3.70 -5.89 16.24
CA ILE A 93 -3.94 -6.68 17.46
C ILE A 93 -3.05 -6.16 18.60
N VAL A 94 -1.74 -6.00 18.36
CA VAL A 94 -0.79 -5.50 19.36
C VAL A 94 -1.18 -4.11 19.83
N PHE A 95 -1.51 -3.20 18.92
CA PHE A 95 -1.95 -1.84 19.25
C PHE A 95 -3.20 -1.84 20.13
N ARG A 96 -4.20 -2.65 19.79
CA ARG A 96 -5.44 -2.77 20.56
C ARG A 96 -5.21 -3.44 21.91
N PHE A 97 -4.28 -4.39 22.01
CA PHE A 97 -3.88 -5.02 23.26
C PHE A 97 -3.19 -4.02 24.18
N LEU A 98 -2.22 -3.24 23.67
CA LEU A 98 -1.50 -2.21 24.43
C LEU A 98 -2.42 -1.08 24.94
N GLN A 99 -3.49 -0.77 24.21
CA GLN A 99 -4.52 0.19 24.65
C GLN A 99 -5.33 -0.30 25.88
N ARG A 100 -5.36 -1.62 26.14
CA ARG A 100 -6.04 -2.19 27.31
C ARG A 100 -5.22 -2.10 28.60
N PHE A 101 -3.91 -1.83 28.52
CA PHE A 101 -3.05 -1.73 29.70
C PHE A 101 -2.96 -0.29 30.23
N PRO A 102 -3.06 -0.07 31.56
CA PRO A 102 -3.07 1.26 32.17
C PRO A 102 -1.76 2.05 32.08
N LEU A 103 -0.64 1.44 31.64
CA LEU A 103 0.65 2.14 31.43
C LEU A 103 0.62 3.16 30.28
N SER A 104 -0.37 3.10 29.38
CA SER A 104 -0.47 3.99 28.20
C SER A 104 -1.15 5.34 28.46
N GLY A 105 -0.97 5.92 29.66
CA GLY A 105 -1.48 7.26 30.00
C GLY A 105 -1.02 8.37 29.04
N GLY A 106 0.13 8.20 28.38
CA GLY A 106 0.69 9.17 27.42
C GLY A 106 0.24 9.02 25.96
N LEU A 107 -0.23 7.83 25.53
CA LEU A 107 -0.64 7.59 24.12
C LEU A 107 -2.10 7.98 23.84
N ARG A 108 -2.86 8.38 24.87
CA ARG A 108 -4.25 8.87 24.75
C ARG A 108 -4.36 10.21 24.00
N GLY A 109 -3.25 10.91 23.76
CA GLY A 109 -3.26 12.29 23.23
C GLY A 109 -3.30 12.46 21.71
N ALA A 110 -2.91 11.45 20.91
CA ALA A 110 -2.70 11.66 19.46
C ALA A 110 -3.76 11.02 18.56
N GLY A 111 -4.50 10.02 19.04
CA GLY A 111 -5.54 9.32 18.29
C GLY A 111 -6.93 9.74 18.74
N SER A 112 -7.46 10.80 18.15
CA SER A 112 -8.87 11.21 18.07
C SER A 112 -9.86 10.55 19.05
N ARG A 113 -10.58 11.38 19.81
CA ARG A 113 -11.84 11.06 20.53
C ARG A 113 -12.92 10.30 19.71
N VAL A 114 -12.69 10.09 18.41
CA VAL A 114 -13.52 9.31 17.48
C VAL A 114 -13.32 7.80 17.64
N ASP A 115 -12.14 7.32 18.07
CA ASP A 115 -11.89 5.89 18.34
C ASP A 115 -12.26 5.46 19.77
N ALA A 116 -12.81 6.39 20.58
CA ALA A 116 -13.28 6.13 21.94
C ALA A 116 -14.67 5.47 21.99
N GLY A 117 -15.33 5.28 20.84
CA GLY A 117 -16.56 4.51 20.72
C GLY A 117 -16.27 3.02 20.61
N GLU A 118 -16.41 2.31 21.74
CA GLU A 118 -16.32 0.86 21.92
C GLU A 118 -14.94 0.23 21.68
N ALA A 119 -14.25 -0.07 22.79
CA ALA A 119 -13.15 -1.01 22.82
C ALA A 119 -13.54 -2.31 22.10
N HIS A 120 -12.65 -2.85 21.27
CA HIS A 120 -12.86 -4.14 20.60
C HIS A 120 -13.36 -5.19 21.59
N SER A 121 -14.45 -5.87 21.26
CA SER A 121 -14.92 -7.01 22.05
C SER A 121 -13.88 -8.16 21.98
N ILE A 122 -13.93 -9.11 22.91
CA ILE A 122 -13.13 -10.33 22.82
C ILE A 122 -13.43 -11.06 21.49
N ARG A 123 -14.69 -11.07 21.05
CA ARG A 123 -15.10 -11.64 19.77
C ARG A 123 -14.42 -10.95 18.57
N ASP A 124 -14.29 -9.62 18.64
CA ASP A 124 -13.62 -8.85 17.60
C ASP A 124 -12.13 -9.19 17.54
N LEU A 125 -11.47 -9.33 18.70
CA LEU A 125 -10.07 -9.74 18.74
C LEU A 125 -9.85 -11.16 18.23
N ILE A 126 -10.73 -12.10 18.59
CA ILE A 126 -10.66 -13.49 18.09
C ILE A 126 -10.84 -13.51 16.58
N SER A 127 -11.86 -12.84 16.06
CA SER A 127 -12.10 -12.79 14.60
C SER A 127 -11.00 -12.05 13.84
N LEU A 128 -10.39 -11.02 14.43
CA LEU A 128 -9.20 -10.36 13.91
C LEU A 128 -7.97 -11.29 13.93
N ALA A 129 -7.77 -12.08 14.99
CA ALA A 129 -6.71 -13.07 15.08
C ALA A 129 -6.87 -14.17 14.02
N VAL A 130 -8.10 -14.67 13.83
CA VAL A 130 -8.43 -15.61 12.74
C VAL A 130 -8.10 -15.00 11.38
N LEU A 131 -8.55 -13.77 11.11
CA LEU A 131 -8.23 -13.09 9.85
C LEU A 131 -6.72 -12.92 9.66
N THR A 132 -5.97 -12.61 10.73
CA THR A 132 -4.51 -12.46 10.70
C THR A 132 -3.83 -13.78 10.34
N ALA A 133 -4.25 -14.87 10.99
CA ALA A 133 -3.75 -16.21 10.68
C ALA A 133 -4.04 -16.62 9.24
N VAL A 134 -5.28 -16.40 8.77
CA VAL A 134 -5.66 -16.68 7.37
C VAL A 134 -4.84 -15.83 6.39
N ALA A 135 -4.64 -14.55 6.67
CA ALA A 135 -3.83 -13.68 5.82
C ALA A 135 -2.38 -14.20 5.72
N GLY A 136 -1.80 -14.59 6.84
CA GLY A 136 -0.44 -15.16 6.91
C GLY A 136 -0.32 -16.47 6.13
N VAL A 137 -1.27 -17.40 6.31
CA VAL A 137 -1.29 -18.68 5.57
C VAL A 137 -1.50 -18.44 4.08
N SER A 138 -2.42 -17.54 3.71
CA SER A 138 -2.73 -17.24 2.31
C SER A 138 -1.57 -16.56 1.59
N ALA A 139 -0.73 -15.80 2.30
CA ALA A 139 0.49 -15.23 1.75
C ALA A 139 1.53 -16.29 1.34
N LEU A 140 1.45 -17.49 1.93
CA LEU A 140 2.31 -18.64 1.61
C LEU A 140 1.70 -19.54 0.53
N ALA A 141 0.50 -19.25 0.02
CA ALA A 141 -0.19 -20.11 -0.95
C ALA A 141 0.61 -20.30 -2.25
N TRP A 142 1.13 -19.21 -2.83
CA TRP A 142 1.96 -19.28 -4.03
C TRP A 142 3.33 -19.94 -3.80
N PRO A 143 4.09 -19.59 -2.74
CA PRO A 143 5.29 -20.35 -2.37
C PRO A 143 5.05 -21.85 -2.20
N ALA A 144 3.98 -22.24 -1.50
CA ALA A 144 3.63 -23.63 -1.28
C ALA A 144 3.21 -24.34 -2.58
N ALA A 145 2.42 -23.68 -3.44
CA ALA A 145 2.00 -24.24 -4.72
C ALA A 145 3.19 -24.44 -5.67
N ALA A 146 4.11 -23.47 -5.74
CA ALA A 146 5.34 -23.60 -6.52
C ALA A 146 6.17 -24.78 -6.02
N TRP A 147 6.42 -24.86 -4.72
CA TRP A 147 7.16 -25.97 -4.12
C TRP A 147 6.50 -27.32 -4.40
N ALA A 148 5.18 -27.45 -4.22
CA ALA A 148 4.45 -28.69 -4.48
C ALA A 148 4.51 -29.12 -5.96
N ALA A 149 4.47 -28.16 -6.88
CA ALA A 149 4.51 -28.44 -8.32
C ALA A 149 5.92 -28.78 -8.83
N THR A 150 6.97 -28.20 -8.24
CA THR A 150 8.35 -28.33 -8.75
C THR A 150 9.25 -29.22 -7.90
N GLY A 151 8.87 -29.54 -6.67
CA GLY A 151 9.73 -30.20 -5.67
C GLY A 151 10.81 -29.28 -5.05
N ASP A 152 11.14 -28.15 -5.69
CA ASP A 152 12.07 -27.15 -5.17
C ASP A 152 11.39 -26.11 -4.25
N PHE A 153 11.81 -26.09 -2.98
CA PHE A 153 11.32 -25.14 -1.98
C PHE A 153 11.59 -23.66 -2.36
N GLN A 154 12.63 -23.40 -3.15
CA GLN A 154 13.02 -22.06 -3.57
C GLN A 154 12.39 -21.63 -4.90
N ALA A 155 11.56 -22.46 -5.53
CA ALA A 155 11.02 -22.20 -6.88
C ALA A 155 10.32 -20.84 -7.01
N TYR A 156 9.52 -20.46 -6.02
CA TYR A 156 8.83 -19.16 -6.01
C TYR A 156 9.83 -17.99 -6.00
N THR A 157 10.78 -17.98 -5.05
CA THR A 157 11.77 -16.91 -4.94
C THR A 157 12.69 -16.84 -6.15
N LYS A 158 13.11 -17.98 -6.70
CA LYS A 158 13.88 -18.03 -7.95
C LYS A 158 13.12 -17.41 -9.13
N THR A 159 11.82 -17.68 -9.21
CA THR A 159 10.95 -17.07 -10.23
C THR A 159 10.86 -15.56 -10.05
N GLU A 160 10.62 -15.08 -8.82
CA GLU A 160 10.52 -13.64 -8.48
C GLU A 160 11.83 -12.85 -8.61
N THR A 161 12.96 -13.55 -8.74
CA THR A 161 14.30 -12.95 -8.86
C THR A 161 14.94 -13.17 -10.23
N ALA A 162 14.33 -13.99 -11.09
CA ALA A 162 14.90 -14.36 -12.40
C ALA A 162 15.21 -13.14 -13.28
N TRP A 163 14.41 -12.08 -13.21
CA TRP A 163 14.61 -10.85 -13.98
C TRP A 163 15.61 -9.86 -13.35
N ARG A 164 16.06 -10.11 -12.11
CA ARG A 164 16.98 -9.20 -11.39
C ARG A 164 18.45 -9.45 -11.75
N GLY A 165 18.78 -10.62 -12.30
CA GLY A 165 20.16 -11.05 -12.59
C GLY A 165 21.00 -11.42 -11.35
N HIS A 166 20.50 -11.18 -10.13
CA HIS A 166 21.16 -11.46 -8.86
C HIS A 166 20.16 -11.92 -7.78
N ASP A 167 20.68 -12.50 -6.69
CA ASP A 167 19.87 -12.97 -5.57
C ASP A 167 19.15 -11.85 -4.82
N LEU A 168 18.01 -12.19 -4.21
CA LEU A 168 17.26 -11.29 -3.33
C LEU A 168 18.02 -11.07 -2.01
N VAL A 169 18.69 -9.93 -1.91
CA VAL A 169 19.21 -9.41 -0.63
C VAL A 169 18.27 -8.31 -0.16
N PRO A 170 17.57 -8.46 0.99
CA PRO A 170 16.65 -7.44 1.47
C PRO A 170 17.33 -6.06 1.61
N PHE A 171 16.58 -5.00 1.29
CA PHE A 171 17.00 -3.59 1.34
C PHE A 171 18.09 -3.17 0.34
N LYS A 172 19.02 -4.06 -0.03
CA LYS A 172 20.15 -3.77 -0.92
C LYS A 172 19.75 -3.03 -2.21
N PRO A 173 18.67 -3.41 -2.94
CA PRO A 173 18.30 -2.73 -4.18
C PRO A 173 18.01 -1.23 -4.04
N TRP A 174 17.55 -0.78 -2.87
CA TRP A 174 17.32 0.65 -2.62
C TRP A 174 18.61 1.43 -2.43
N PHE A 175 19.64 0.81 -1.87
CA PHE A 175 20.97 1.40 -1.76
C PHE A 175 21.66 1.46 -3.12
N ASP A 176 21.57 0.39 -3.91
CA ASP A 176 22.10 0.36 -5.28
C ASP A 176 21.46 1.48 -6.11
N ALA A 177 20.12 1.55 -6.15
CA ALA A 177 19.39 2.61 -6.84
C ALA A 177 19.72 4.02 -6.31
N GLY A 178 19.94 4.16 -4.99
CA GLY A 178 20.36 5.41 -4.38
C GLY A 178 21.73 5.86 -4.91
N VAL A 179 22.71 4.96 -4.94
CA VAL A 179 24.06 5.24 -5.44
C VAL A 179 24.03 5.58 -6.93
N ASP A 180 23.22 4.88 -7.72
CA ASP A 180 23.07 5.15 -9.16
C ASP A 180 22.46 6.53 -9.43
N LEU A 181 21.52 6.98 -8.59
CA LEU A 181 20.81 8.26 -8.78
C LEU A 181 21.52 9.46 -8.16
N PHE A 182 22.15 9.29 -7.00
CA PHE A 182 22.66 10.40 -6.18
C PHE A 182 24.18 10.31 -5.89
N GLY A 183 24.87 9.31 -6.46
CA GLY A 183 26.28 9.05 -6.25
C GLY A 183 26.60 8.32 -4.94
N PRO A 184 27.88 7.98 -4.69
CA PRO A 184 28.28 7.03 -3.65
C PRO A 184 28.01 7.48 -2.21
N VAL A 185 27.92 8.79 -1.96
CA VAL A 185 27.72 9.33 -0.61
C VAL A 185 26.24 9.61 -0.34
N LEU A 186 25.62 10.49 -1.13
CA LEU A 186 24.21 10.84 -0.94
C LEU A 186 23.28 9.65 -1.24
N GLY A 187 23.68 8.79 -2.18
CA GLY A 187 22.93 7.58 -2.53
C GLY A 187 22.84 6.58 -1.39
N LEU A 188 23.90 6.40 -0.60
CA LEU A 188 23.89 5.52 0.57
C LEU A 188 22.96 6.07 1.67
N LEU A 189 22.84 7.39 1.78
CA LEU A 189 21.95 8.05 2.75
C LEU A 189 20.49 8.10 2.28
N ALA A 190 20.22 8.02 0.97
CA ALA A 190 18.90 8.25 0.39
C ALA A 190 17.81 7.31 0.96
N PRO A 191 18.01 5.98 1.10
CA PRO A 191 17.01 5.09 1.70
C PRO A 191 16.68 5.46 3.16
N PHE A 192 17.68 5.86 3.94
CA PHE A 192 17.45 6.26 5.34
C PHE A 192 16.64 7.55 5.43
N VAL A 193 17.00 8.56 4.63
CA VAL A 193 16.26 9.82 4.53
C VAL A 193 14.82 9.55 4.08
N PHE A 194 14.63 8.70 3.06
CA PHE A 194 13.32 8.30 2.58
C PHE A 194 12.46 7.65 3.68
N VAL A 195 12.99 6.63 4.37
CA VAL A 195 12.29 5.93 5.45
C VAL A 195 11.97 6.89 6.60
N ALA A 196 12.89 7.77 6.98
CA ALA A 196 12.67 8.76 8.02
C ALA A 196 11.55 9.75 7.64
N LEU A 197 11.61 10.33 6.44
CA LEU A 197 10.60 11.28 5.96
C LEU A 197 9.23 10.62 5.81
N PHE A 198 9.17 9.40 5.25
CA PHE A 198 7.92 8.65 5.14
C PHE A 198 7.36 8.31 6.52
N GLY A 199 8.22 7.86 7.44
CA GLY A 199 7.87 7.61 8.84
C GLY A 199 7.27 8.84 9.51
N LEU A 200 7.95 9.99 9.43
CA LEU A 200 7.46 11.27 9.96
C LEU A 200 6.13 11.70 9.32
N MET A 201 5.98 11.54 8.00
CA MET A 201 4.75 11.83 7.28
C MET A 201 3.55 11.06 7.85
N LEU A 202 3.75 9.79 8.28
CA LEU A 202 2.69 8.98 8.88
C LEU A 202 2.17 9.53 10.22
N PHE A 203 2.89 10.45 10.86
CA PHE A 203 2.48 11.12 12.09
C PHE A 203 1.95 12.54 11.88
N LEU A 204 1.89 13.03 10.64
CA LEU A 204 1.27 14.32 10.36
C LEU A 204 -0.24 14.30 10.71
N PRO A 205 -0.82 15.40 11.24
CA PRO A 205 -2.22 15.43 11.65
C PRO A 205 -3.24 14.99 10.56
N PRO A 206 -3.06 15.31 9.26
CA PRO A 206 -3.92 14.79 8.21
C PRO A 206 -3.87 13.27 8.05
N VAL A 207 -2.69 12.67 8.24
CA VAL A 207 -2.47 11.22 8.08
C VAL A 207 -2.92 10.46 9.33
N VAL A 208 -2.69 11.03 10.52
CA VAL A 208 -3.20 10.50 11.80
C VAL A 208 -4.74 10.35 11.77
N ARG A 209 -5.44 11.30 11.14
CA ARG A 209 -6.91 11.27 10.96
C ARG A 209 -7.43 10.12 10.10
N LEU A 210 -6.58 9.44 9.33
CA LEU A 210 -6.98 8.24 8.59
C LEU A 210 -7.31 7.04 9.51
N GLY A 211 -6.90 7.10 10.76
CA GLY A 211 -7.05 6.02 11.74
C GLY A 211 -5.89 5.03 11.71
N VAL A 212 -5.81 4.20 12.74
CA VAL A 212 -4.68 3.29 12.95
C VAL A 212 -4.57 2.25 11.83
N GLU A 213 -5.69 1.70 11.36
CA GLU A 213 -5.71 0.60 10.40
C GLU A 213 -5.09 1.00 9.06
N LEU A 214 -5.52 2.14 8.51
CA LEU A 214 -5.05 2.68 7.23
C LEU A 214 -3.59 3.15 7.32
N ARG A 215 -3.17 3.70 8.46
CA ARG A 215 -1.78 4.13 8.68
C ARG A 215 -0.84 2.94 8.78
N LEU A 216 -1.22 1.93 9.56
CA LEU A 216 -0.45 0.68 9.66
C LEU A 216 -0.38 -0.04 8.33
N TRP A 217 -1.46 -0.02 7.53
CA TRP A 217 -1.39 -0.53 6.16
C TRP A 217 -0.32 0.19 5.34
N CYS A 218 -0.32 1.53 5.33
CA CYS A 218 0.68 2.31 4.59
C CYS A 218 2.10 2.03 5.09
N ALA A 219 2.29 1.90 6.41
CA ALA A 219 3.57 1.59 7.03
C ALA A 219 4.08 0.20 6.65
N CYS A 220 3.26 -0.84 6.84
CA CYS A 220 3.63 -2.22 6.55
C CYS A 220 3.87 -2.44 5.05
N TYR A 221 3.02 -1.86 4.20
CA TYR A 221 3.17 -1.98 2.76
C TYR A 221 4.44 -1.28 2.26
N MET A 222 4.72 -0.05 2.73
CA MET A 222 5.98 0.62 2.39
C MET A 222 7.19 -0.13 2.93
N GLY A 223 7.14 -0.64 4.17
CA GLY A 223 8.21 -1.46 4.74
C GLY A 223 8.48 -2.72 3.91
N TYR A 224 7.42 -3.35 3.39
CA TYR A 224 7.55 -4.48 2.48
C TYR A 224 8.21 -4.09 1.15
N LEU A 225 7.84 -2.96 0.56
CA LEU A 225 8.51 -2.45 -0.65
C LEU A 225 9.99 -2.12 -0.40
N VAL A 226 10.30 -1.46 0.72
CA VAL A 226 11.67 -1.13 1.10
C VAL A 226 12.51 -2.40 1.33
N ALA A 227 11.91 -3.47 1.87
CA ALA A 227 12.59 -4.73 2.07
C ALA A 227 12.83 -5.50 0.77
N PHE A 228 11.85 -5.59 -0.13
CA PHE A 228 11.87 -6.59 -1.21
C PHE A 228 11.80 -6.03 -2.63
N LEU A 229 11.31 -4.81 -2.82
CA LEU A 229 11.18 -4.22 -4.15
C LEU A 229 12.56 -3.91 -4.73
N HIS A 230 12.74 -4.21 -6.01
CA HIS A 230 13.88 -3.74 -6.79
C HIS A 230 13.45 -2.46 -7.54
N PRO A 231 13.94 -1.26 -7.17
CA PRO A 231 13.50 -0.01 -7.79
C PRO A 231 13.74 0.03 -9.30
N GLN A 232 12.68 0.30 -10.04
CA GLN A 232 12.57 0.31 -11.52
C GLN A 232 11.45 1.25 -11.95
N THR A 233 11.21 1.40 -13.25
CA THR A 233 10.13 2.25 -13.78
C THR A 233 8.74 1.79 -13.31
N SER A 234 8.53 0.48 -13.11
CA SER A 234 7.33 -0.09 -12.49
C SER A 234 7.13 0.24 -11.01
N THR A 235 8.13 0.80 -10.31
CA THR A 235 8.02 1.16 -8.88
C THR A 235 6.84 2.06 -8.61
N PHE A 236 6.56 3.02 -9.49
CA PHE A 236 5.44 3.94 -9.32
C PHE A 236 4.08 3.23 -9.29
N ARG A 237 3.91 2.14 -10.04
CA ARG A 237 2.69 1.31 -9.98
C ARG A 237 2.56 0.57 -8.67
N MET A 238 3.67 0.12 -8.12
CA MET A 238 3.70 -0.50 -6.80
C MET A 238 3.39 0.50 -5.69
N LEU A 239 3.32 1.80 -5.95
CA LEU A 239 2.85 2.78 -4.95
C LEU A 239 1.32 2.91 -4.90
N LEU A 240 0.57 2.41 -5.90
CA LEU A 240 -0.90 2.51 -5.93
C LEU A 240 -1.60 1.97 -4.67
N PRO A 241 -1.15 0.86 -4.04
CA PRO A 241 -1.77 0.37 -2.81
C PRO A 241 -1.65 1.32 -1.61
N LEU A 242 -0.84 2.37 -1.69
CA LEU A 242 -0.79 3.49 -0.74
C LEU A 242 -1.92 4.52 -0.95
N PHE A 243 -2.96 4.18 -1.71
CA PHE A 243 -4.11 5.05 -1.97
C PHE A 243 -4.74 5.70 -0.71
N PRO A 244 -4.70 5.14 0.51
CA PRO A 244 -5.22 5.87 1.68
C PRO A 244 -4.56 7.23 1.91
N LEU A 245 -3.30 7.39 1.50
CA LEU A 245 -2.58 8.65 1.57
C LEU A 245 -3.16 9.72 0.64
N ALA A 246 -3.91 9.36 -0.41
CA ALA A 246 -4.65 10.31 -1.23
C ALA A 246 -5.66 11.11 -0.38
N LEU A 247 -6.36 10.44 0.54
CA LEU A 247 -7.23 11.14 1.49
C LEU A 247 -6.40 12.00 2.46
N GLY A 248 -5.24 11.52 2.92
CA GLY A 248 -4.31 12.31 3.73
C GLY A 248 -3.90 13.62 3.07
N ALA A 249 -3.58 13.57 1.76
CA ALA A 249 -3.24 14.73 0.95
C ALA A 249 -4.42 15.70 0.77
N VAL A 250 -5.65 15.20 0.63
CA VAL A 250 -6.86 16.04 0.60
C VAL A 250 -7.12 16.73 1.94
N LEU A 251 -6.80 16.04 3.04
CA LEU A 251 -6.97 16.56 4.40
C LEU A 251 -5.89 17.58 4.79
N LEU A 252 -4.81 17.71 4.02
CA LEU A 252 -3.77 18.71 4.20
C LEU A 252 -4.27 20.14 3.92
N SER A 253 -5.15 20.31 2.92
CA SER A 253 -5.66 21.64 2.56
C SER A 253 -7.11 21.62 2.07
N ARG A 254 -7.87 22.64 2.49
CA ARG A 254 -9.25 22.90 2.01
C ARG A 254 -9.28 23.72 0.72
N SER A 255 -8.15 24.26 0.27
CA SER A 255 -8.08 25.12 -0.92
C SER A 255 -8.45 24.37 -2.19
N ARG A 256 -9.37 24.93 -2.98
CA ARG A 256 -9.74 24.41 -4.30
C ARG A 256 -8.59 24.54 -5.30
N ALA A 257 -7.81 25.62 -5.20
CA ALA A 257 -6.63 25.82 -6.04
C ALA A 257 -5.62 24.70 -5.81
N TYR A 258 -5.29 24.38 -4.55
CA TYR A 258 -4.42 23.25 -4.22
C TYR A 258 -4.92 21.93 -4.82
N ARG A 259 -6.21 21.62 -4.66
CA ARG A 259 -6.79 20.37 -5.18
C ARG A 259 -6.80 20.32 -6.71
N GLY A 260 -7.10 21.44 -7.35
CA GLY A 260 -7.02 21.60 -8.80
C GLY A 260 -5.59 21.39 -9.29
N THR A 261 -4.61 22.05 -8.67
CA THR A 261 -3.19 21.89 -8.98
C THR A 261 -2.73 20.44 -8.85
N VAL A 262 -3.08 19.75 -7.76
CA VAL A 262 -2.71 18.33 -7.58
C VAL A 262 -3.28 17.46 -8.69
N VAL A 263 -4.56 17.62 -9.02
CA VAL A 263 -5.19 16.85 -10.12
C VAL A 263 -4.51 17.16 -11.45
N THR A 264 -4.31 18.45 -11.78
CA THR A 264 -3.64 18.84 -13.03
C THR A 264 -2.23 18.29 -13.10
N MET A 265 -1.44 18.41 -12.02
CA MET A 265 -0.08 17.87 -11.97
C MET A 265 -0.07 16.35 -12.10
N PHE A 266 -1.00 15.64 -11.46
CA PHE A 266 -1.07 14.19 -11.61
C PHE A 266 -1.42 13.77 -13.04
N LEU A 267 -2.34 14.49 -13.71
CA LEU A 267 -2.66 14.23 -15.13
C LEU A 267 -1.47 14.51 -16.06
N LEU A 268 -0.73 15.60 -15.83
CA LEU A 268 0.49 15.88 -16.60
C LEU A 268 1.56 14.81 -16.36
N LEU A 269 1.78 14.42 -15.10
CA LEU A 269 2.69 13.34 -14.75
C LEU A 269 2.22 11.99 -15.28
N GLN A 270 0.92 11.79 -15.47
CA GLN A 270 0.38 10.60 -16.13
C GLN A 270 0.78 10.55 -17.59
N ILE A 271 0.73 11.67 -18.32
CA ILE A 271 1.25 11.75 -19.68
C ILE A 271 2.75 11.43 -19.69
N VAL A 272 3.53 12.02 -18.77
CA VAL A 272 4.97 11.77 -18.67
C VAL A 272 5.24 10.29 -18.40
N TRP A 273 4.56 9.70 -17.42
CA TRP A 273 4.77 8.30 -17.08
C TRP A 273 4.38 7.36 -18.24
N ILE A 274 3.26 7.62 -18.91
CA ILE A 274 2.85 6.82 -20.08
C ILE A 274 3.90 6.90 -21.18
N VAL A 275 4.34 8.10 -21.56
CA VAL A 275 5.20 8.29 -22.74
C VAL A 275 6.64 7.85 -22.48
N TRP A 276 7.16 8.08 -21.27
CA TRP A 276 8.59 7.95 -20.99
C TRP A 276 8.97 6.73 -20.14
N LEU A 277 8.01 6.15 -19.40
CA LEU A 277 8.31 5.11 -18.41
C LEU A 277 7.44 3.85 -18.55
N TRP A 278 6.46 3.84 -19.46
CA TRP A 278 5.53 2.71 -19.59
C TRP A 278 5.28 2.28 -21.03
N ALA A 279 5.10 3.22 -21.96
CA ALA A 279 5.13 2.92 -23.38
C ALA A 279 6.56 2.58 -23.78
N TRP A 280 6.72 1.51 -24.55
CA TRP A 280 8.03 1.18 -25.09
C TRP A 280 8.47 2.27 -26.05
N ALA A 281 9.63 2.86 -25.79
CA ALA A 281 10.22 3.88 -26.64
C ALA A 281 11.71 3.62 -26.80
N GLN A 282 12.17 3.51 -28.04
CA GLN A 282 13.59 3.34 -28.31
C GLN A 282 14.34 4.64 -27.95
N LEU A 283 15.20 4.58 -26.93
CA LEU A 283 16.03 5.70 -26.52
C LEU A 283 17.12 5.99 -27.58
N PRO A 284 17.61 7.24 -27.69
CA PRO A 284 18.61 7.63 -28.69
C PRO A 284 19.93 6.82 -28.64
N GLY A 285 20.23 6.17 -27.50
CA GLY A 285 21.40 5.30 -27.31
C GLY A 285 21.15 3.81 -27.58
N GLY A 286 19.95 3.42 -28.03
CA GLY A 286 19.51 2.02 -28.14
C GLY A 286 18.92 1.49 -26.83
N GLY A 287 17.92 0.61 -26.96
CA GLY A 287 17.18 0.06 -25.81
C GLY A 287 16.08 0.99 -25.28
N ASP A 288 15.53 0.65 -24.13
CA ASP A 288 14.50 1.38 -23.39
C ASP A 288 14.86 1.32 -21.89
N TYR A 289 14.28 2.19 -21.06
CA TYR A 289 14.33 1.97 -19.62
C TYR A 289 13.66 0.62 -19.32
N PRO A 290 14.31 -0.27 -18.55
CA PRO A 290 13.69 -1.55 -18.23
C PRO A 290 12.37 -1.34 -17.46
N PRO A 291 11.30 -2.07 -17.81
CA PRO A 291 10.02 -2.03 -17.07
C PRO A 291 10.18 -2.45 -15.60
#